data_AF-A0A8T4CEW6-F1
#
_entry.id   AF-A0A8T4CEW6-F1
#
_cell.length_a   1.000
_cell.length_b   1.000
_cell.length_c   1.000
_cell.angle_alpha   90.00
_cell.angle_beta   90.00
_cell.angle_gamma   90.00
#
_symmetry.space_group_name_H-M   'P 1'
#
loop_
_entity.id
_entity.type
_entity.pdbx_description
1 polymer ?
#
loop_
_entity_poly.entity_id
_entity_poly.type
_entity_poly.pdbx_seq_one_letter_code
_entity_poly.pdbx_strand_id
1 'polypeptide(L)'
;MMSPVVRVRKTRRGVAAVVGRFTRALGLGFLVLGVLLPPWVSVFWPYTSIGSERTTRPIPNVSRLMGVPVFTFTDGVEAYILDGERQSFMTNKAVILIDGSNLYLSAKRYGTKVWPPDIERLIRPVLRKPIDAVCKVHYFISYDKTNPAQMRALNSMQKSGVIVHEYGLKHYPDRTTCKECNIVCQSCGRDLRQRPHKEKMIDIALVTEMLELAFQTDPEAYGTFIILSGDKDLIPAIRLVRGKLGKDVVIAGFRDRDPARNSLAFELDKEADQIVNLTELCGL
;
A
#
# COMPACT_ATOMS: atom_id res chain seq x y z
N MET A 1 2.56 16.13 65.74
CA MET A 1 1.27 16.72 65.32
C MET A 1 1.56 18.09 64.76
N MET A 2 1.58 18.22 63.42
CA MET A 2 1.83 19.49 62.72
C MET A 2 0.59 19.83 61.89
N SER A 3 0.02 21.01 62.15
CA SER A 3 -1.16 21.54 61.48
C SER A 3 -0.84 22.01 60.05
N PRO A 4 -1.78 21.89 59.10
CA PRO A 4 -1.54 22.28 57.71
C PRO A 4 -1.71 23.79 57.50
N VAL A 5 -0.76 24.39 56.79
CA VAL A 5 -0.84 25.77 56.29
C VAL A 5 -1.70 25.80 55.03
N VAL A 6 -2.89 26.38 55.15
CA VAL A 6 -3.83 26.62 54.03
C VAL A 6 -3.39 27.88 53.28
N ARG A 7 -2.99 27.76 52.01
CA ARG A 7 -2.80 28.91 51.10
C ARG A 7 -4.07 29.15 50.28
N VAL A 8 -4.75 30.25 50.58
CA VAL A 8 -5.86 30.79 49.79
C VAL A 8 -5.30 31.52 48.57
N ARG A 9 -5.60 31.04 47.35
CA ARG A 9 -5.37 31.81 46.11
C ARG A 9 -6.67 32.48 45.69
N LYS A 10 -6.66 33.81 45.69
CA LYS A 10 -7.72 34.67 45.13
C LYS A 10 -7.85 34.45 43.63
N THR A 11 -9.04 34.05 43.18
CA THR A 11 -9.48 34.10 41.78
C THR A 11 -9.90 35.51 41.41
N ARG A 12 -9.32 36.11 40.37
CA ARG A 12 -9.87 37.31 39.72
C ARG A 12 -10.63 36.91 38.46
N ARG A 13 -11.93 37.19 38.48
CA ARG A 13 -12.82 37.27 37.31
C ARG A 13 -12.37 38.42 36.41
N GLY A 14 -12.46 38.23 35.10
CA GLY A 14 -12.38 39.26 34.09
C GLY A 14 -13.26 38.85 32.91
N VAL A 15 -14.48 39.39 32.90
CA VAL A 15 -15.46 39.27 31.82
C VAL A 15 -15.09 40.30 30.76
N ALA A 16 -15.01 39.90 29.49
CA ALA A 16 -15.07 40.81 28.36
C ALA A 16 -16.08 40.26 27.36
N ALA A 17 -17.27 40.87 27.37
CA ALA A 17 -18.27 40.75 26.33
C ALA A 17 -17.83 41.64 25.15
N VAL A 18 -17.85 41.09 23.94
CA VAL A 18 -17.91 41.90 22.72
C VAL A 18 -19.24 41.59 22.05
N VAL A 19 -20.11 42.57 22.12
CA VAL A 19 -21.40 42.66 21.44
C VAL A 19 -21.14 43.33 20.09
N GLY A 20 -21.60 42.71 19.01
CA GLY A 20 -21.69 43.32 17.67
C GLY A 20 -22.86 42.74 16.90
N ARG A 21 -23.94 43.53 16.79
CA ARG A 21 -25.21 43.24 16.08
C ARG A 21 -24.95 43.04 14.57
N PHE A 22 -25.50 42.01 13.91
CA PHE A 22 -26.83 41.91 13.29
C PHE A 22 -27.20 43.04 12.31
N THR A 23 -27.15 42.74 11.01
CA THR A 23 -28.16 43.17 10.02
C THR A 23 -28.43 42.04 9.02
N ARG A 24 -29.72 41.83 8.76
CA ARG A 24 -30.37 40.81 7.93
C ARG A 24 -30.13 41.05 6.43
N ALA A 25 -30.16 39.98 5.65
CA ALA A 25 -30.94 39.93 4.40
C ALA A 25 -31.22 38.46 4.02
N LEU A 26 -32.49 38.09 4.08
CA LEU A 26 -33.07 36.89 3.50
C LEU A 26 -33.07 37.04 1.97
N GLY A 27 -32.62 36.01 1.26
CA GLY A 27 -32.78 35.88 -0.18
C GLY A 27 -32.85 34.41 -0.53
N LEU A 28 -34.08 33.87 -0.53
CA LEU A 28 -34.39 32.57 -1.13
C LEU A 28 -34.06 32.66 -2.63
N GLY A 29 -33.19 31.76 -3.09
CA GLY A 29 -32.97 31.50 -4.51
C GLY A 29 -32.81 29.99 -4.70
N PHE A 30 -33.94 29.31 -4.93
CA PHE A 30 -33.95 27.96 -5.48
C PHE A 30 -33.40 28.04 -6.91
N LEU A 31 -32.20 27.50 -7.14
CA LEU A 31 -31.66 27.28 -8.47
C LEU A 31 -31.47 25.78 -8.65
N VAL A 32 -32.51 25.16 -9.20
CA VAL A 32 -32.46 23.81 -9.77
C VAL A 32 -31.71 23.93 -11.09
N LEU A 33 -30.40 23.66 -11.07
CA LEU A 33 -29.68 23.31 -12.31
C LEU A 33 -29.83 21.82 -12.53
N GLY A 34 -30.77 21.46 -13.40
CA GLY A 34 -30.83 20.15 -14.02
C GLY A 34 -29.58 19.93 -14.88
N VAL A 35 -28.75 18.97 -14.48
CA VAL A 35 -27.72 18.42 -15.34
C VAL A 35 -28.41 17.48 -16.32
N LEU A 36 -28.47 17.93 -17.57
CA LEU A 36 -28.85 17.15 -18.75
C LEU A 36 -27.88 15.98 -18.90
N LEU A 37 -28.36 14.75 -18.72
CA LEU A 37 -27.68 13.53 -19.16
C LEU A 37 -27.95 13.34 -20.66
N PRO A 38 -26.93 13.07 -21.49
CA PRO A 38 -27.15 12.71 -22.89
C PRO A 38 -27.76 11.30 -23.05
N PRO A 39 -28.68 11.08 -24.02
CA PRO A 39 -29.50 9.89 -24.12
C PRO A 39 -28.91 8.85 -25.08
N TRP A 40 -27.87 8.10 -24.70
CA TRP A 40 -27.33 7.05 -25.58
C TRP A 40 -26.75 5.87 -24.78
N VAL A 41 -27.61 4.97 -24.27
CA VAL A 41 -27.39 3.51 -24.27
C VAL A 41 -28.76 2.85 -24.20
N SER A 42 -29.33 2.53 -25.36
CA SER A 42 -30.46 1.61 -25.44
C SER A 42 -29.90 0.19 -25.29
N VAL A 43 -30.17 -0.44 -24.15
CA VAL A 43 -29.95 -1.88 -23.96
C VAL A 43 -31.03 -2.61 -24.77
N PHE A 44 -30.68 -3.00 -25.99
CA PHE A 44 -31.48 -3.90 -26.80
C PHE A 44 -31.09 -5.34 -26.48
N TRP A 45 -32.01 -6.06 -25.86
CA TRP A 45 -32.00 -7.52 -25.78
C TRP A 45 -32.79 -8.05 -26.98
N PRO A 46 -32.26 -9.02 -27.75
CA PRO A 46 -33.14 -9.96 -28.42
C PRO A 46 -32.84 -11.37 -27.95
N TYR A 47 -33.84 -11.92 -27.27
CA TYR A 47 -34.03 -13.34 -27.07
C TYR A 47 -34.89 -13.80 -28.24
N THR A 48 -34.30 -14.47 -29.23
CA THR A 48 -35.04 -15.42 -30.08
C THR A 48 -34.09 -16.44 -30.68
N SER A 49 -34.57 -17.67 -30.58
CA SER A 49 -34.01 -18.95 -30.95
C SER A 49 -34.12 -19.28 -32.44
N ILE A 50 -33.35 -20.31 -32.84
CA ILE A 50 -33.52 -21.22 -33.99
C ILE A 50 -32.99 -20.75 -35.36
N GLY A 51 -31.88 -21.38 -35.74
CA GLY A 51 -31.81 -22.19 -36.98
C GLY A 51 -31.27 -21.50 -38.24
N SER A 52 -30.05 -21.84 -38.65
CA SER A 52 -29.79 -22.38 -40.00
C SER A 52 -28.31 -22.76 -40.16
N GLU A 53 -28.12 -23.94 -40.75
CA GLU A 53 -26.87 -24.61 -41.13
C GLU A 53 -25.88 -23.72 -41.89
N ARG A 54 -24.57 -23.89 -41.63
CA ARG A 54 -23.49 -23.68 -42.61
C ARG A 54 -22.27 -24.54 -42.28
N THR A 55 -22.19 -25.67 -42.97
CA THR A 55 -21.00 -26.23 -43.66
C THR A 55 -19.62 -26.00 -43.02
N THR A 56 -19.25 -26.88 -42.09
CA THR A 56 -17.84 -27.10 -41.72
C THR A 56 -17.15 -27.91 -42.83
N ARG A 57 -16.13 -27.34 -43.46
CA ARG A 57 -15.12 -28.12 -44.21
C ARG A 57 -14.24 -28.85 -43.18
N PRO A 58 -13.93 -30.15 -43.35
CA PRO A 58 -13.00 -30.83 -42.47
C PRO A 58 -11.59 -30.30 -42.71
N ILE A 59 -10.98 -29.73 -41.67
CA ILE A 59 -9.54 -29.48 -41.62
C ILE A 59 -8.88 -30.87 -41.48
N PRO A 60 -7.82 -31.17 -42.26
CA PRO A 60 -7.18 -32.48 -42.20
C PRO A 60 -6.59 -32.74 -40.80
N ASN A 61 -6.93 -33.93 -40.30
CA ASN A 61 -6.43 -34.55 -39.07
C ASN A 61 -4.89 -34.53 -39.05
N VAL A 62 -4.30 -33.67 -38.23
CA VAL A 62 -2.89 -33.78 -37.81
C VAL A 62 -2.86 -34.03 -36.31
N SER A 63 -3.30 -35.21 -35.90
CA SER A 63 -3.14 -35.69 -34.52
C SER A 63 -3.17 -37.22 -34.48
N ARG A 64 -2.05 -37.81 -34.91
CA ARG A 64 -1.72 -39.19 -34.56
C ARG A 64 -0.25 -39.26 -34.17
N LEU A 65 0.09 -38.61 -33.06
CA LEU A 65 1.25 -38.92 -32.24
C LEU A 65 1.03 -38.33 -30.85
N MET A 66 0.92 -39.22 -29.87
CA MET A 66 0.83 -38.98 -28.42
C MET A 66 -0.59 -38.66 -27.90
N GLY A 67 -1.18 -39.65 -27.24
CA GLY A 67 -2.56 -39.63 -26.72
C GLY A 67 -2.73 -38.74 -25.50
N VAL A 68 -2.80 -37.43 -25.72
CA VAL A 68 -3.26 -36.47 -24.71
C VAL A 68 -4.71 -36.09 -25.04
N PRO A 69 -5.66 -36.21 -24.09
CA PRO A 69 -7.04 -35.77 -24.32
C PRO A 69 -7.09 -34.25 -24.48
N VAL A 70 -7.55 -33.79 -25.65
CA VAL A 70 -7.83 -32.38 -25.92
C VAL A 70 -9.27 -32.08 -25.52
N PHE A 71 -9.47 -31.24 -24.51
CA PHE A 71 -10.78 -30.68 -24.21
C PHE A 71 -10.89 -29.31 -24.85
N THR A 72 -11.78 -29.16 -25.82
CA THR A 72 -12.13 -27.86 -26.40
C THR A 72 -13.27 -27.25 -25.59
N PHE A 73 -12.99 -26.11 -24.93
CA PHE A 73 -14.05 -25.23 -24.41
C PHE A 73 -14.49 -24.28 -25.53
N THR A 74 -15.78 -23.93 -25.55
CA THR A 74 -16.44 -23.17 -26.61
C THR A 74 -15.95 -21.72 -26.80
N ASP A 75 -15.00 -21.27 -25.98
CA ASP A 75 -14.61 -19.86 -25.91
C ASP A 75 -13.18 -19.61 -26.44
N GLY A 76 -12.63 -20.53 -27.23
CA GLY A 76 -11.44 -20.26 -28.06
C GLY A 76 -10.09 -20.18 -27.33
N VAL A 77 -10.01 -20.65 -26.09
CA VAL A 77 -8.74 -20.80 -25.36
C VAL A 77 -8.32 -22.27 -25.39
N GLU A 78 -7.32 -22.61 -26.21
CA GLU A 78 -6.67 -23.92 -26.16
C GLU A 78 -5.82 -24.00 -24.89
N ALA A 79 -6.31 -24.70 -23.87
CA ALA A 79 -5.53 -25.03 -22.68
C ALA A 79 -4.85 -26.40 -22.88
N TYR A 80 -3.56 -26.40 -23.16
CA TYR A 80 -2.75 -27.61 -23.15
C TYR A 80 -2.39 -27.94 -21.69
N ILE A 81 -2.88 -29.06 -21.17
CA ILE A 81 -2.38 -29.63 -19.92
C ILE A 81 -1.08 -30.35 -20.28
N LEU A 82 0.03 -29.62 -20.22
CA LEU A 82 1.36 -30.23 -20.20
C LEU A 82 1.59 -30.74 -18.77
N ASP A 83 1.80 -32.05 -18.66
CA ASP A 83 2.25 -32.69 -17.43
C ASP A 83 3.47 -31.95 -16.85
N GLY A 84 3.37 -31.48 -15.61
CA GLY A 84 4.54 -31.32 -14.73
C GLY A 84 5.17 -29.94 -14.54
N GLU A 85 4.96 -28.95 -15.40
CA GLU A 85 5.45 -27.58 -15.14
C GLU A 85 4.41 -26.54 -15.60
N ARG A 86 3.74 -25.90 -14.64
CA ARG A 86 3.11 -24.59 -14.88
C ARG A 86 4.23 -23.56 -15.13
N GLN A 87 4.88 -23.61 -16.28
CA GLN A 87 5.49 -22.41 -16.85
C GLN A 87 4.36 -21.57 -17.43
N SER A 88 3.52 -21.02 -16.55
CA SER A 88 2.86 -19.77 -16.90
C SER A 88 3.98 -18.83 -17.35
N PHE A 89 3.89 -18.32 -18.58
CA PHE A 89 4.68 -17.17 -19.02
C PHE A 89 4.33 -16.01 -18.08
N MET A 90 4.90 -16.02 -16.88
CA MET A 90 4.77 -14.94 -15.94
C MET A 90 5.50 -13.78 -16.58
N THR A 91 4.73 -12.74 -16.88
CA THR A 91 5.27 -11.45 -17.28
C THR A 91 6.39 -11.06 -16.33
N ASN A 92 7.56 -10.76 -16.87
CA ASN A 92 8.71 -10.39 -16.05
C ASN A 92 8.66 -8.91 -15.65
N LYS A 93 7.44 -8.41 -15.44
CA LYS A 93 7.12 -7.03 -15.09
C LYS A 93 7.05 -6.90 -13.59
N ALA A 94 7.60 -5.81 -13.08
CA ALA A 94 7.67 -5.54 -11.67
C ALA A 94 6.83 -4.32 -11.27
N VAL A 95 6.35 -4.35 -10.03
CA VAL A 95 5.84 -3.17 -9.31
C VAL A 95 6.69 -2.93 -8.08
N ILE A 96 6.98 -1.66 -7.79
CA ILE A 96 7.72 -1.26 -6.60
C ILE A 96 6.76 -0.66 -5.58
N LEU A 97 6.77 -1.17 -4.35
CA LEU A 97 5.96 -0.71 -3.23
C LEU A 97 6.89 -0.20 -2.12
N ILE A 98 6.80 1.08 -1.78
CA ILE A 98 7.74 1.75 -0.88
C ILE A 98 7.03 2.20 0.40
N ASP A 99 7.46 1.67 1.55
CA ASP A 99 7.13 2.26 2.84
C ASP A 99 8.03 3.49 3.06
N GLY A 100 7.44 4.67 2.87
CA GLY A 100 8.15 5.94 2.98
C GLY A 100 8.68 6.22 4.38
N SER A 101 8.02 5.74 5.45
CA SER A 101 8.53 5.91 6.81
C SER A 101 9.74 5.02 7.06
N ASN A 102 9.67 3.74 6.67
CA ASN A 102 10.79 2.81 6.83
C ASN A 102 11.98 3.27 5.98
N LEU A 103 11.77 3.62 4.71
CA LEU A 103 12.83 4.11 3.82
C LEU A 103 13.48 5.38 4.38
N TYR A 104 12.70 6.41 4.73
CA TYR A 104 13.24 7.70 5.19
C TYR A 104 14.01 7.55 6.51
N LEU A 105 13.43 6.88 7.51
CA LEU A 105 14.06 6.74 8.82
C LEU A 105 15.34 5.91 8.74
N SER A 106 15.34 4.88 7.90
CA SER A 106 16.51 4.03 7.69
C SER A 106 17.59 4.79 6.95
N ALA A 107 17.30 5.39 5.79
CA ALA A 107 18.26 6.20 5.05
C ALA A 107 18.91 7.29 5.94
N LYS A 108 18.09 7.99 6.74
CA LYS A 108 18.57 8.97 7.72
C LYS A 108 19.51 8.37 8.77
N ARG A 109 19.19 7.18 9.31
CA ARG A 109 20.03 6.46 10.29
C ARG A 109 21.41 6.10 9.72
N TYR A 110 21.47 5.82 8.42
CA TYR A 110 22.71 5.52 7.71
C TYR A 110 23.39 6.75 7.10
N GLY A 111 22.86 7.96 7.36
CA GLY A 111 23.44 9.20 6.82
C GLY A 111 23.35 9.32 5.29
N THR A 112 22.50 8.52 4.64
CA THR A 112 22.31 8.52 3.19
C THR A 112 21.00 9.18 2.79
N LYS A 113 20.90 9.54 1.52
CA LYS A 113 19.68 10.04 0.90
C LYS A 113 19.31 9.10 -0.22
N VAL A 114 18.17 8.44 -0.06
CA VAL A 114 17.58 7.60 -1.10
C VAL A 114 16.32 8.27 -1.60
N TRP A 115 16.30 8.56 -2.89
CA TRP A 115 15.18 9.23 -3.54
C TRP A 115 14.27 8.18 -4.20
N PRO A 116 12.96 8.12 -3.89
CA PRO A 116 12.09 7.06 -4.40
C PRO A 116 12.08 6.88 -5.93
N PRO A 117 12.10 7.95 -6.75
CA PRO A 117 12.25 7.83 -8.21
C PRO A 117 13.54 7.17 -8.69
N ASP A 118 14.61 7.18 -7.89
CA ASP A 118 15.90 6.54 -8.24
C ASP A 118 15.96 5.05 -7.86
N ILE A 119 14.96 4.54 -7.14
CA ILE A 119 15.00 3.18 -6.57
C ILE A 119 15.14 2.11 -7.63
N GLU A 120 14.39 2.21 -8.72
CA GLU A 120 14.50 1.24 -9.82
C GLU A 120 15.94 1.15 -10.33
N ARG A 121 16.57 2.29 -10.62
CA ARG A 121 17.94 2.37 -11.10
C ARG A 121 18.93 1.77 -10.10
N LEU A 122 18.66 1.93 -8.81
CA LEU A 122 19.50 1.40 -7.73
C LEU A 122 19.42 -0.13 -7.63
N ILE A 123 18.22 -0.70 -7.66
CA ILE A 123 18.00 -2.12 -7.38
C ILE A 123 18.13 -3.02 -8.61
N ARG A 124 17.79 -2.51 -9.79
CA ARG A 124 17.72 -3.30 -11.04
C ARG A 124 19.03 -4.08 -11.34
N PRO A 125 20.24 -3.50 -11.16
CA PRO A 125 21.49 -4.22 -11.44
C PRO A 125 21.76 -5.43 -10.55
N VAL A 126 21.10 -5.54 -9.39
CA VAL A 126 21.36 -6.59 -8.40
C VAL A 126 20.23 -7.61 -8.28
N LEU A 127 19.18 -7.50 -9.09
CA LEU A 127 18.11 -8.50 -9.12
C LEU A 127 18.65 -9.83 -9.69
N ARG A 128 18.33 -10.94 -9.03
CA ARG A 128 18.73 -12.30 -9.45
C ARG A 128 18.04 -12.72 -10.74
N LYS A 129 16.77 -12.34 -10.89
CA LYS A 129 15.99 -12.53 -12.11
C LYS A 129 15.95 -11.21 -12.87
N PRO A 130 16.18 -11.21 -14.19
CA PRO A 130 15.98 -10.00 -14.98
C PRO A 130 14.52 -9.58 -14.88
N ILE A 131 14.24 -8.28 -15.01
CA ILE A 131 12.88 -7.76 -15.13
C ILE A 131 12.77 -6.95 -16.43
N ASP A 132 11.71 -7.18 -17.20
CA ASP A 132 11.50 -6.51 -18.49
C ASP A 132 11.23 -5.02 -18.27
N ALA A 133 10.36 -4.70 -17.32
CA ALA A 133 9.97 -3.34 -17.00
C ALA A 133 9.53 -3.21 -15.53
N VAL A 134 9.80 -2.06 -14.93
CA VAL A 134 9.07 -1.60 -13.75
C VAL A 134 7.90 -0.76 -14.25
N CYS A 135 6.69 -1.23 -14.02
CA CYS A 135 5.51 -0.57 -14.57
C CYS A 135 5.03 0.59 -13.70
N LYS A 136 5.11 0.44 -12.38
CA LYS A 136 4.63 1.42 -11.41
C LYS A 136 5.49 1.43 -10.16
N VAL A 137 5.57 2.61 -9.54
CA VAL A 137 6.19 2.82 -8.23
C VAL A 137 5.15 3.45 -7.31
N HIS A 138 4.75 2.73 -6.27
CA HIS A 138 3.83 3.19 -5.25
C HIS A 138 4.61 3.59 -4.00
N TYR A 139 4.35 4.79 -3.47
CA TYR A 139 5.01 5.33 -2.30
C TYR A 139 3.98 5.66 -1.22
N PHE A 140 4.06 4.95 -0.09
CA PHE A 140 3.11 5.07 1.01
C PHE A 140 3.70 5.92 2.13
N ILE A 141 2.97 6.95 2.57
CA ILE A 141 3.49 7.87 3.59
C ILE A 141 2.40 8.43 4.50
N SER A 142 2.71 8.45 5.80
CA SER A 142 1.95 9.23 6.76
C SER A 142 2.59 10.62 6.86
N TYR A 143 1.82 11.68 6.66
CA TYR A 143 2.38 13.03 6.57
C TYR A 143 1.68 14.02 7.49
N ASP A 144 2.43 15.08 7.81
CA ASP A 144 1.93 16.25 8.50
C ASP A 144 1.58 17.31 7.45
N LYS A 145 0.28 17.57 7.27
CA LYS A 145 -0.24 18.58 6.34
C LYS A 145 0.30 19.99 6.60
N THR A 146 0.77 20.25 7.82
CA THR A 146 1.34 21.55 8.20
C THR A 146 2.79 21.72 7.78
N ASN A 147 3.46 20.67 7.28
CA ASN A 147 4.86 20.72 6.87
C ASN A 147 5.00 20.99 5.36
N PRO A 148 5.29 22.24 4.93
CA PRO A 148 5.34 22.59 3.51
C PRO A 148 6.54 21.95 2.78
N ALA A 149 7.63 21.62 3.48
CA ALA A 149 8.77 20.95 2.87
C ALA A 149 8.43 19.51 2.49
N GLN A 150 7.67 18.81 3.35
CA GLN A 150 7.17 17.48 3.05
C GLN A 150 6.25 17.50 1.84
N MET A 151 5.31 18.46 1.77
CA MET A 151 4.40 18.61 0.62
C MET A 151 5.15 18.87 -0.69
N ARG A 152 6.19 19.71 -0.68
CA ARG A 152 7.02 19.93 -1.88
C ARG A 152 7.71 18.65 -2.35
N ALA A 153 8.22 17.84 -1.43
CA ALA A 153 8.83 16.57 -1.77
C ALA A 153 7.81 15.57 -2.38
N LEU A 154 6.61 15.46 -1.79
CA LEU A 154 5.53 14.61 -2.31
C LEU A 154 5.08 15.03 -3.70
N ASN A 155 4.84 16.33 -3.90
CA ASN A 155 4.49 16.87 -5.22
C ASN A 155 5.60 16.61 -6.26
N SER A 156 6.87 16.68 -5.85
CA SER A 156 8.00 16.37 -6.74
C SER A 156 8.02 14.88 -7.12
N MET A 157 7.71 13.97 -6.20
CA MET A 157 7.61 12.53 -6.49
C MET A 157 6.48 12.23 -7.46
N GLN A 158 5.30 12.81 -7.25
CA GLN A 158 4.16 12.66 -8.16
C GLN A 158 4.49 13.14 -9.57
N LYS A 159 5.18 14.28 -9.71
CA LYS A 159 5.65 14.80 -11.01
C LYS A 159 6.64 13.87 -11.71
N SER A 160 7.39 13.06 -10.98
CA SER A 160 8.28 12.05 -11.56
C SER A 160 7.58 10.72 -11.91
N GLY A 161 6.25 10.65 -11.77
CA GLY A 161 5.47 9.45 -12.09
C GLY A 161 5.28 8.45 -10.94
N VAL A 162 5.73 8.79 -9.73
CA VAL A 162 5.48 7.96 -8.54
C VAL A 162 4.04 8.15 -8.08
N ILE A 163 3.35 7.03 -7.84
CA ILE A 163 1.99 7.02 -7.27
C ILE A 163 2.13 7.19 -5.77
N VAL A 164 1.81 8.38 -5.26
CA VAL A 164 1.93 8.70 -3.83
C VAL A 164 0.61 8.44 -3.11
N HIS A 165 0.65 7.55 -2.14
CA HIS A 165 -0.47 7.23 -1.24
C HIS A 165 -0.30 7.97 0.08
N GLU A 166 -1.10 9.00 0.28
CA GLU A 166 -0.98 9.94 1.40
C GLU A 166 -2.01 9.66 2.50
N TYR A 167 -1.52 9.43 3.72
CA TYR A 167 -2.37 9.25 4.90
C TYR A 167 -2.11 10.33 5.94
N GLY A 168 -3.17 11.03 6.34
CA GLY A 168 -3.07 12.02 7.42
C GLY A 168 -2.66 11.34 8.72
N LEU A 169 -1.60 11.85 9.36
CA LEU A 169 -1.15 11.33 10.64
C LEU A 169 -2.25 11.50 11.70
N LYS A 170 -2.74 10.39 12.28
CA LYS A 170 -3.71 10.45 13.36
C LYS A 170 -2.98 10.61 14.69
N HIS A 171 -3.26 11.72 15.36
CA HIS A 171 -2.74 12.01 16.69
C HIS A 171 -3.75 11.57 17.73
N TYR A 172 -3.38 10.58 18.53
CA TYR A 172 -4.15 10.25 19.72
C TYR A 172 -3.55 10.99 20.91
N PRO A 173 -4.30 11.92 21.52
CA PRO A 173 -3.83 12.61 22.70
C PRO A 173 -3.64 11.62 23.85
N ASP A 174 -2.87 12.05 24.86
CA ASP A 174 -2.74 11.28 26.10
C ASP A 174 -4.13 10.99 26.67
N ARG A 175 -4.43 9.72 26.92
CA ARG A 175 -5.64 9.33 27.67
C ARG A 175 -5.34 9.35 29.17
N THR A 176 -4.83 10.48 29.67
CA THR A 176 -4.72 10.77 31.12
C THR A 176 -6.06 11.05 31.78
N THR A 177 -7.16 11.12 31.03
CA THR A 177 -8.44 11.69 31.47
C THR A 177 -9.57 10.68 31.61
N CYS A 178 -9.27 9.38 31.71
CA CYS A 178 -10.29 8.47 32.19
C CYS A 178 -10.57 8.79 33.66
N LYS A 179 -11.66 9.50 33.94
CA LYS A 179 -12.08 9.90 35.30
C LYS A 179 -12.31 8.70 36.23
N GLU A 180 -12.50 7.51 35.68
CA GLU A 180 -12.84 6.27 36.38
C GLU A 180 -11.68 5.26 36.44
N CYS A 181 -10.62 5.46 35.64
CA CYS A 181 -9.52 4.51 35.54
C CYS A 181 -8.46 4.84 36.60
N ASN A 182 -8.16 3.88 37.48
CA ASN A 182 -6.94 3.94 38.24
C ASN A 182 -5.75 4.12 37.28
N ILE A 183 -4.99 5.22 37.45
CA ILE A 183 -3.78 5.56 36.67
C ILE A 183 -2.70 4.47 36.82
N VAL A 184 -2.84 3.62 37.84
CA VAL A 184 -1.96 2.52 38.17
C VAL A 184 -2.77 1.24 38.28
N CYS A 185 -2.32 0.15 37.66
CA CYS A 185 -2.94 -1.15 37.79
C CYS A 185 -2.91 -1.60 39.26
N GLN A 186 -4.07 -1.81 39.87
CA GLN A 186 -4.18 -2.20 41.28
C GLN A 186 -3.58 -3.60 41.57
N SER A 187 -3.42 -4.44 40.56
CA SER A 187 -2.83 -5.78 40.71
C SER A 187 -1.30 -5.79 40.65
N CYS A 188 -0.68 -4.96 39.81
CA CYS A 188 0.76 -5.04 39.53
C CYS A 188 1.51 -3.72 39.61
N GLY A 189 0.85 -2.60 39.94
CA GLY A 189 1.50 -1.29 40.05
C GLY A 189 1.90 -0.64 38.72
N ARG A 190 1.52 -1.22 37.57
CA ARG A 190 1.87 -0.67 36.24
C ARG A 190 1.11 0.62 35.94
N ASP A 191 1.81 1.63 35.47
CA ASP A 191 1.21 2.86 34.94
C ASP A 191 0.35 2.57 33.70
N LEU A 192 -0.93 2.88 33.77
CA LEU A 192 -1.92 2.66 32.72
C LEU A 192 -2.11 3.89 31.82
N ARG A 193 -1.35 4.99 32.04
CA ARG A 193 -1.38 6.16 31.14
C ARG A 193 -0.93 5.76 29.74
N GLN A 194 -1.82 5.95 28.77
CA GLN A 194 -1.48 5.80 27.38
C GLN A 194 -0.77 7.07 26.90
N ARG A 195 0.55 6.99 26.75
CA ARG A 195 1.32 8.08 26.15
C ARG A 195 0.72 8.48 24.80
N PRO A 196 0.81 9.77 24.42
CA PRO A 196 0.46 10.20 23.08
C PRO A 196 1.13 9.30 22.05
N HIS A 197 0.35 8.74 21.15
CA HIS A 197 0.86 7.91 20.07
C HIS A 197 0.28 8.37 18.74
N LYS A 198 1.04 8.06 17.70
CA LYS A 198 0.69 8.36 16.33
C LYS A 198 0.41 7.04 15.65
N GLU A 199 -0.79 6.89 15.13
CA GLU A 199 -1.13 5.75 14.29
C GLU A 199 -0.79 6.09 12.84
N LYS A 200 -0.07 5.18 12.20
CA LYS A 200 0.30 5.26 10.80
C LYS A 200 -0.44 4.12 10.10
N MET A 201 -1.31 4.42 9.16
CA MET A 201 -2.13 3.42 8.46
C MET A 201 -1.37 2.80 7.26
N ILE A 202 -0.04 2.88 7.29
CA ILE A 202 0.83 2.63 6.14
C ILE A 202 0.96 1.13 5.86
N ASP A 203 1.12 0.32 6.89
CA ASP A 203 1.30 -1.13 6.73
C ASP A 203 0.03 -1.74 6.12
N ILE A 204 -1.14 -1.34 6.61
CA ILE A 204 -2.44 -1.77 6.08
C ILE A 204 -2.62 -1.30 4.63
N ALA A 205 -2.31 -0.03 4.33
CA ALA A 205 -2.43 0.51 2.99
C ALA A 205 -1.54 -0.21 1.98
N LEU A 206 -0.28 -0.43 2.34
CA LEU A 206 0.70 -1.14 1.51
C LEU A 206 0.23 -2.57 1.24
N VAL A 207 -0.19 -3.30 2.27
CA VAL A 207 -0.71 -4.67 2.13
C VAL A 207 -1.95 -4.70 1.24
N THR A 208 -2.88 -3.77 1.42
CA THR A 208 -4.12 -3.75 0.65
C THR A 208 -3.84 -3.52 -0.83
N GLU A 209 -3.04 -2.51 -1.16
CA GLU A 209 -2.63 -2.23 -2.54
C GLU A 209 -1.83 -3.41 -3.13
N MET A 210 -0.89 -3.99 -2.37
CA MET A 210 -0.13 -5.15 -2.83
C MET A 210 -1.03 -6.30 -3.24
N LEU A 211 -2.02 -6.62 -2.41
CA LEU A 211 -2.97 -7.70 -2.69
C LEU A 211 -3.85 -7.36 -3.88
N GLU A 212 -4.37 -6.14 -3.95
CA GLU A 212 -5.17 -5.68 -5.09
C GLU A 212 -4.41 -5.85 -6.41
N LEU A 213 -3.15 -5.38 -6.46
CA LEU A 213 -2.28 -5.54 -7.63
C LEU A 213 -1.93 -7.01 -7.92
N ALA A 214 -1.75 -7.83 -6.89
CA ALA A 214 -1.39 -9.25 -7.05
C ALA A 214 -2.55 -10.12 -7.55
N PHE A 215 -3.80 -9.76 -7.20
CA PHE A 215 -5.01 -10.45 -7.65
C PHE A 215 -5.49 -10.04 -9.05
N GLN A 216 -4.87 -9.03 -9.67
CA GLN A 216 -5.20 -8.65 -11.05
C GLN A 216 -4.96 -9.83 -12.00
N THR A 217 -5.98 -10.15 -12.80
CA THR A 217 -5.99 -11.28 -13.74
C THR A 217 -5.59 -10.89 -15.16
N ASP A 218 -5.19 -9.63 -15.37
CA ASP A 218 -4.77 -9.13 -16.68
C ASP A 218 -3.50 -9.88 -17.15
N PRO A 219 -3.40 -10.25 -18.45
CA PRO A 219 -2.13 -10.68 -19.06
C PRO A 219 -0.94 -9.78 -18.75
N GLU A 220 -1.17 -8.49 -18.48
CA GLU A 220 -0.18 -7.47 -18.14
C GLU A 220 0.12 -7.38 -16.63
N ALA A 221 -0.42 -8.29 -15.80
CA ALA A 221 -0.25 -8.30 -14.35
C ALA A 221 1.22 -8.38 -13.94
N TYR A 222 1.54 -7.94 -12.73
CA TYR A 222 2.91 -7.99 -12.22
C TYR A 222 3.32 -9.43 -11.88
N GLY A 223 4.49 -9.84 -12.35
CA GLY A 223 5.12 -11.10 -11.95
C GLY A 223 5.99 -10.96 -10.71
N THR A 224 6.58 -9.77 -10.51
CA THR A 224 7.49 -9.47 -9.39
C THR A 224 6.99 -8.28 -8.56
N PHE A 225 7.00 -8.45 -7.24
CA PHE A 225 6.74 -7.39 -6.27
C PHE A 225 8.04 -7.03 -5.57
N ILE A 226 8.47 -5.78 -5.74
CA ILE A 226 9.65 -5.26 -5.05
C ILE A 226 9.17 -4.37 -3.90
N ILE A 227 9.41 -4.80 -2.67
CA ILE A 227 8.92 -4.14 -1.47
C ILE A 227 10.08 -3.46 -0.74
N LEU A 228 10.01 -2.15 -0.58
CA LEU A 228 10.94 -1.37 0.22
C LEU A 228 10.37 -1.15 1.62
N SER A 229 10.42 -2.20 2.42
CA SER A 229 10.12 -2.17 3.84
C SER A 229 10.83 -3.33 4.51
N GLY A 230 11.23 -3.14 5.77
CA GLY A 230 11.75 -4.23 6.60
C GLY A 230 10.81 -4.63 7.72
N ASP A 231 9.54 -4.24 7.65
CA ASP A 231 8.53 -4.61 8.63
C ASP A 231 8.11 -6.08 8.47
N LYS A 232 8.18 -6.83 9.57
CA LYS A 232 7.79 -8.24 9.62
C LYS A 232 6.27 -8.43 9.57
N ASP A 233 5.49 -7.38 9.84
CA ASP A 233 4.03 -7.44 9.76
C ASP A 233 3.53 -7.66 8.32
N LEU A 234 4.41 -7.49 7.32
CA LEU A 234 4.14 -7.80 5.92
C LEU A 234 4.24 -9.30 5.58
N ILE A 235 4.83 -10.14 6.46
CA ILE A 235 5.06 -11.57 6.20
C ILE A 235 3.79 -12.32 5.76
N PRO A 236 2.62 -12.16 6.42
CA PRO A 236 1.41 -12.87 5.99
C PRO A 236 1.00 -12.54 4.55
N ALA A 237 1.15 -11.28 4.15
CA ALA A 237 0.79 -10.83 2.82
C ALA A 237 1.82 -11.31 1.77
N ILE A 238 3.11 -11.27 2.10
CA ILE A 238 4.20 -11.83 1.26
C ILE A 238 3.97 -13.32 1.02
N ARG A 239 3.65 -14.10 2.06
CA ARG A 239 3.37 -15.54 1.94
C ARG A 239 2.18 -15.82 1.02
N LEU A 240 1.15 -14.97 1.05
CA LEU A 240 -0.01 -15.11 0.17
C LEU A 240 0.38 -14.82 -1.28
N VAL A 241 1.06 -13.72 -1.55
CA VAL A 241 1.51 -13.31 -2.89
C VAL A 241 2.44 -14.37 -3.50
N ARG A 242 3.44 -14.83 -2.73
CA ARG A 242 4.39 -15.83 -3.19
C ARG A 242 3.78 -17.24 -3.27
N GLY A 243 3.23 -17.71 -2.15
CA GLY A 243 2.81 -19.10 -2.01
C GLY A 243 1.47 -19.43 -2.67
N LYS A 244 0.52 -18.50 -2.71
CA LYS A 244 -0.82 -18.74 -3.30
C LYS A 244 -0.97 -18.18 -4.70
N LEU A 245 -0.35 -17.03 -4.99
CA LEU A 245 -0.48 -16.36 -6.29
C LEU A 245 0.71 -16.61 -7.21
N GLY A 246 1.75 -17.30 -6.73
CA GLY A 246 2.92 -17.69 -7.52
C GLY A 246 3.77 -16.51 -8.00
N LYS A 247 3.64 -15.33 -7.37
CA LYS A 247 4.39 -14.13 -7.75
C LYS A 247 5.74 -14.09 -7.02
N ASP A 248 6.77 -13.58 -7.67
CA ASP A 248 8.07 -13.36 -7.04
C ASP A 248 8.01 -12.14 -6.10
N VAL A 249 8.67 -12.23 -4.94
CA VAL A 249 8.79 -11.13 -3.98
C VAL A 249 10.26 -10.83 -3.69
N VAL A 250 10.67 -9.60 -3.98
CA VAL A 250 11.97 -9.05 -3.62
C VAL A 250 11.77 -8.05 -2.50
N ILE A 251 12.55 -8.15 -1.42
CA ILE A 251 12.53 -7.18 -0.33
C ILE A 251 13.82 -6.39 -0.32
N ALA A 252 13.71 -5.07 -0.30
CA ALA A 252 14.84 -4.16 -0.25
C ALA A 252 14.77 -3.29 1.02
N GLY A 253 15.92 -3.08 1.66
CA GLY A 253 16.01 -2.24 2.86
C GLY A 253 17.43 -2.17 3.39
N PHE A 254 17.64 -1.56 4.55
CA PHE A 254 18.98 -1.38 5.11
C PHE A 254 19.29 -2.45 6.14
N ARG A 255 20.47 -3.07 5.98
CA ARG A 255 21.03 -4.01 6.93
C ARG A 255 22.52 -3.71 7.15
N ASP A 256 22.95 -3.87 8.38
CA ASP A 256 24.31 -3.64 8.88
C ASP A 256 24.75 -4.85 9.72
N ARG A 257 26.04 -4.87 10.08
CA ARG A 257 26.59 -5.84 11.03
C ARG A 257 26.04 -5.61 12.44
N ASP A 258 25.76 -4.36 12.79
CA ASP A 258 25.11 -4.01 14.05
C ASP A 258 23.58 -4.21 13.97
N PRO A 259 23.01 -5.22 14.64
CA PRO A 259 21.58 -5.51 14.58
C PRO A 259 20.70 -4.35 15.07
N ALA A 260 21.22 -3.48 15.94
CA ALA A 260 20.48 -2.32 16.44
C ALA A 260 20.21 -1.28 15.35
N ARG A 261 20.96 -1.31 14.24
CA ARG A 261 20.83 -0.39 13.11
C ARG A 261 19.98 -0.96 11.97
N ASN A 262 19.67 -2.26 11.99
CA ASN A 262 18.90 -2.92 10.94
C ASN A 262 17.50 -2.32 10.81
N SER A 263 17.08 -2.14 9.55
CA SER A 263 15.68 -1.86 9.22
C SER A 263 14.99 -3.09 8.65
N LEU A 264 15.75 -4.00 8.03
CA LEU A 264 15.29 -5.30 7.54
C LEU A 264 15.25 -6.35 8.66
N ALA A 265 14.04 -6.81 9.01
CA ALA A 265 13.86 -7.96 9.89
C ALA A 265 14.48 -9.24 9.31
N PHE A 266 15.08 -10.08 10.15
CA PHE A 266 15.73 -11.33 9.72
C PHE A 266 14.71 -12.39 9.30
N GLU A 267 13.50 -12.32 9.85
CA GLU A 267 12.39 -13.21 9.52
C GLU A 267 12.00 -13.14 8.04
N LEU A 268 12.23 -11.99 7.40
CA LEU A 268 11.93 -11.77 5.98
C LEU A 268 12.83 -12.58 5.04
N ASP A 269 14.02 -13.00 5.49
CA ASP A 269 14.99 -13.75 4.67
C ASP A 269 14.44 -15.11 4.19
N LYS A 270 13.49 -15.67 4.94
CA LYS A 270 12.83 -16.95 4.59
C LYS A 270 11.56 -16.74 3.75
N GLU A 271 11.07 -15.51 3.70
CA GLU A 271 9.75 -15.17 3.14
C GLU A 271 9.84 -14.48 1.78
N ALA A 272 10.99 -13.89 1.44
CA ALA A 272 11.25 -13.33 0.11
C ALA A 272 12.03 -14.30 -0.78
N ASP A 273 11.90 -14.14 -2.09
CA ASP A 273 12.73 -14.84 -3.09
C ASP A 273 14.14 -14.21 -3.20
N GLN A 274 14.22 -12.92 -2.86
CA GLN A 274 15.48 -12.19 -2.77
C GLN A 274 15.41 -11.07 -1.72
N ILE A 275 16.52 -10.91 -1.00
CA ILE A 275 16.78 -9.73 -0.16
C ILE A 275 17.82 -8.85 -0.86
N VAL A 276 17.57 -7.55 -0.90
CA VAL A 276 18.48 -6.52 -1.42
C VAL A 276 18.88 -5.60 -0.28
N ASN A 277 20.18 -5.58 0.04
CA ASN A 277 20.72 -4.70 1.08
C ASN A 277 21.10 -3.34 0.49
N LEU A 278 20.29 -2.31 0.78
CA LEU A 278 20.52 -0.95 0.28
C LEU A 278 21.79 -0.29 0.84
N THR A 279 22.30 -0.75 1.99
CA THR A 279 23.56 -0.26 2.56
C THR A 279 24.71 -0.47 1.58
N GLU A 280 24.80 -1.67 1.00
CA GLU A 280 25.84 -2.05 0.04
C GLU A 280 25.72 -1.26 -1.27
N LEU A 281 24.50 -1.01 -1.73
CA LEU A 281 24.25 -0.28 -2.97
C LEU A 281 24.51 1.23 -2.84
N CYS A 282 24.34 1.78 -1.65
CA CYS A 282 24.64 3.19 -1.37
C CYS A 282 26.12 3.45 -1.09
N GLY A 283 26.98 2.42 -1.09
CA GLY A 283 28.41 2.55 -0.77
C GLY A 283 28.68 2.96 0.68
N LEU A 284 27.84 2.48 1.61
CA LEU A 284 27.89 2.77 3.05
C LEU A 284 28.52 1.63 3.86
#